data_AF-A5BHU1-F1
#
_entry.id   AF-A5BHU1-F1
#
_cell.length_a   1.000
_cell.length_b   1.000
_cell.length_c   1.000
_cell.angle_alpha   90.00
_cell.angle_beta   90.00
_cell.angle_gamma   90.00
#
_symmetry.space_group_name_H-M   'P 1'
#
loop_
_entity.id
_entity.type
_entity.pdbx_description
1 polymer ?
#
loop_
_entity_poly.entity_id
_entity_poly.type
_entity_poly.pdbx_seq_one_letter_code
_entity_poly.pdbx_strand_id
1 'polypeptide(L)'
;MARRALPIVKQLVGRSSFDPHPLLGLGSRSVTYMPRPGDGSPRAVTLIPGDGIGPLVTGAVEQVMEAMHAPVYFEKYEIHGDMKTVPPEVMESIHKNKVCLKGGLSTPVGGGVNSLNVQLRKELDLYASLVNCCNLPGLPTRHNDVDIVVVRENTEGEYAGLEHEVVPGVVESLKINPQKYIRKRVLERRPEAYREYTRVT
;
A
#
# COMPACT_ATOMS: atom_id res chain seq x y z
N MET A 1 24.87 -43.64 24.89
CA MET A 1 24.54 -43.19 23.52
C MET A 1 24.18 -41.71 23.52
N ALA A 2 25.18 -40.82 23.54
CA ALA A 2 24.98 -39.38 23.40
C ALA A 2 26.33 -38.75 23.07
N ARG A 3 26.56 -38.40 21.79
CA ARG A 3 27.70 -37.62 21.29
C ARG A 3 27.56 -37.47 19.77
N ARG A 4 26.92 -36.39 19.31
CA ARG A 4 27.02 -35.81 17.94
C ARG A 4 26.10 -34.59 17.81
N ALA A 5 26.53 -33.44 18.32
CA ALA A 5 25.89 -32.15 18.02
C ALA A 5 26.83 -30.93 18.18
N LEU A 6 28.16 -31.12 18.19
CA LEU A 6 29.12 -30.07 18.56
C LEU A 6 30.01 -29.45 17.44
N PRO A 7 29.94 -29.79 16.13
CA PRO A 7 30.84 -29.14 15.17
C PRO A 7 30.30 -27.81 14.58
N ILE A 8 28.99 -27.53 14.67
CA ILE A 8 28.40 -26.34 14.00
C ILE A 8 28.62 -25.05 14.82
N VAL A 9 28.63 -25.14 16.15
CA VAL A 9 28.76 -23.96 17.03
C VAL A 9 30.19 -23.38 17.03
N LYS A 10 31.21 -24.19 16.70
CA LYS A 10 32.61 -23.71 16.62
C LYS A 10 32.93 -22.92 15.34
N GLN A 11 32.13 -23.04 14.28
CA GLN A 11 32.33 -22.26 13.05
C GLN A 11 31.75 -20.84 13.13
N LEU A 12 30.93 -20.54 14.14
CA LEU A 12 30.32 -19.22 14.36
C LEU A 12 31.16 -18.26 15.22
N VAL A 13 32.26 -18.73 15.82
CA VAL A 13 33.05 -17.93 16.80
C VAL A 13 34.48 -17.62 16.31
N GLY A 14 34.88 -18.09 15.13
CA GLY A 14 36.27 -17.95 14.66
C GLY A 14 36.37 -17.46 13.22
N ARG A 15 36.20 -16.15 12.99
CA ARG A 15 36.82 -15.37 11.89
C ARG A 15 36.48 -13.88 12.05
N SER A 16 37.16 -13.24 13.00
CA SER A 16 37.27 -11.79 13.08
C SER A 16 38.45 -11.33 12.24
N SER A 17 38.19 -10.94 10.99
CA SER A 17 39.10 -10.16 10.15
C SER A 17 38.26 -9.36 9.16
N PHE A 18 37.75 -8.22 9.60
CA PHE A 18 37.09 -7.24 8.75
C PHE A 18 38.17 -6.37 8.10
N ASP A 19 38.51 -6.65 6.85
CA ASP A 19 39.19 -5.70 5.97
C ASP A 19 38.13 -4.93 5.18
N PRO A 20 38.05 -3.58 5.26
CA PRO A 20 37.06 -2.82 4.51
C PRO A 20 37.52 -2.64 3.05
N HIS A 21 36.86 -3.33 2.13
CA HIS A 21 36.95 -3.02 0.70
C HIS A 21 36.18 -1.72 0.41
N PRO A 22 36.80 -0.70 -0.25
CA PRO A 22 36.28 0.66 -0.24
C PRO A 22 35.24 0.99 -1.34
N LEU A 23 34.31 0.07 -1.68
CA LEU A 23 33.32 0.32 -2.75
C LEU A 23 31.91 -0.24 -2.53
N LEU A 24 31.52 -0.61 -1.30
CA LEU A 24 30.16 -1.06 -0.99
C LEU A 24 29.58 -0.26 0.17
N GLY A 25 29.26 1.00 -0.11
CA GLY A 25 28.35 1.80 0.71
C GLY A 25 26.92 1.31 0.51
N LEU A 26 26.58 0.14 1.05
CA LEU A 26 25.20 -0.23 1.32
C LEU A 26 24.72 0.73 2.40
N GLY A 27 24.04 1.79 1.98
CA GLY A 27 23.34 2.68 2.89
C GLY A 27 22.42 1.82 3.75
N SER A 28 22.75 1.70 5.03
CA SER A 28 21.76 1.44 6.05
C SER A 28 20.66 2.45 5.80
N ARG A 29 19.49 2.00 5.31
CA ARG A 29 18.29 2.84 5.33
C ARG A 29 18.07 3.14 6.81
N SER A 30 18.54 4.29 7.27
CA SER A 30 18.07 4.81 8.52
C SER A 30 16.58 4.95 8.31
N VAL A 31 15.78 4.25 9.11
CA VAL A 31 14.43 4.73 9.40
C VAL A 31 14.66 6.01 10.22
N THR A 32 15.09 7.05 9.52
CA THR A 32 15.22 8.38 10.07
C THR A 32 13.79 8.76 10.29
N TYR A 33 13.37 8.78 11.55
CA TYR A 33 12.19 9.51 11.98
C TYR A 33 12.28 10.88 11.32
N MET A 34 11.52 11.07 10.24
CA MET A 34 11.43 12.35 9.56
C MET A 34 11.06 13.39 10.62
N PRO A 35 11.61 14.61 10.57
CA PRO A 35 11.08 15.69 11.38
C PRO A 35 9.57 15.78 11.10
N ARG A 36 8.78 15.82 12.18
CA ARG A 36 7.32 15.77 12.16
C ARG A 36 6.77 16.71 11.07
N PRO A 37 6.07 16.19 10.04
CA PRO A 37 5.28 17.06 9.18
C PRO A 37 4.08 17.56 10.00
N GLY A 38 4.25 18.66 10.73
CA GLY A 38 3.19 19.30 11.50
C GLY A 38 3.65 19.86 12.85
N ASP A 39 2.74 20.61 13.48
CA ASP A 39 2.86 21.20 14.82
C ASP A 39 2.78 20.17 15.97
N GLY A 40 2.66 18.87 15.66
CA GLY A 40 2.48 17.80 16.63
C GLY A 40 1.04 17.68 17.14
N SER A 41 0.09 18.41 16.55
CA SER A 41 -1.32 18.25 16.87
C SER A 41 -1.83 16.86 16.48
N PRO A 42 -2.67 16.22 17.33
CA PRO A 42 -3.32 14.98 16.97
C PRO A 42 -4.15 15.14 15.69
N ARG A 43 -3.92 14.28 14.70
CA ARG A 43 -4.66 14.28 13.43
C ARG A 43 -5.66 13.14 13.36
N ALA A 44 -6.87 13.44 12.90
CA ALA A 44 -7.86 12.44 12.56
C ALA A 44 -7.41 11.64 11.35
N VAL A 45 -7.53 10.32 11.41
CA VAL A 45 -7.40 9.42 10.26
C VAL A 45 -8.63 8.52 10.23
N THR A 46 -9.31 8.49 9.09
CA THR A 46 -10.44 7.57 8.89
C THR A 46 -9.90 6.14 8.78
N LEU A 47 -10.38 5.22 9.62
CA LEU A 47 -9.96 3.83 9.63
C LEU A 47 -11.11 2.92 9.19
N ILE A 48 -10.89 2.14 8.14
CA ILE A 48 -11.80 1.10 7.68
C ILE A 48 -11.13 -0.26 7.95
N PRO A 49 -11.53 -1.04 8.96
CA PRO A 49 -10.92 -2.33 9.26
C PRO A 49 -10.99 -3.32 8.09
N GLY A 50 -12.10 -3.28 7.33
CA GLY A 50 -12.35 -4.15 6.18
C GLY A 50 -12.68 -5.59 6.57
N ASP A 51 -12.54 -6.50 5.60
CA ASP A 51 -12.94 -7.90 5.69
C ASP A 51 -11.75 -8.87 5.81
N GLY A 52 -12.07 -10.13 6.11
CA GLY A 52 -11.09 -11.22 6.16
C GLY A 52 -10.02 -10.97 7.20
N ILE A 53 -8.75 -10.89 6.77
CA ILE A 53 -7.63 -10.57 7.66
C ILE A 53 -7.52 -9.08 8.01
N GLY A 54 -8.31 -8.21 7.37
CA GLY A 54 -8.27 -6.76 7.51
C GLY A 54 -8.25 -6.29 8.96
N PRO A 55 -9.24 -6.66 9.80
CA PRO A 55 -9.33 -6.23 11.19
C PRO A 55 -8.11 -6.61 12.04
N LEU A 56 -7.48 -7.76 11.76
CA LEU A 56 -6.27 -8.20 12.46
C LEU A 56 -5.07 -7.31 12.12
N VAL A 57 -4.90 -6.99 10.83
CA VAL A 57 -3.79 -6.15 10.37
C VAL A 57 -3.99 -4.70 10.81
N THR A 58 -5.19 -4.14 10.66
CA THR A 58 -5.47 -2.78 11.10
C THR A 58 -5.36 -2.65 12.63
N GLY A 59 -5.82 -3.65 13.38
CA GLY A 59 -5.65 -3.69 14.84
C GLY A 59 -4.17 -3.70 15.27
N ALA A 60 -3.31 -4.41 14.54
CA ALA A 60 -1.86 -4.38 14.78
C ALA A 60 -1.27 -2.99 14.49
N VAL A 61 -1.73 -2.31 13.43
CA VAL A 61 -1.30 -0.92 13.15
C VAL A 61 -1.68 0.01 14.30
N GLU A 62 -2.90 -0.11 14.83
CA GLU A 62 -3.32 0.71 15.97
C GLU A 62 -2.44 0.51 17.20
N GLN A 63 -2.14 -0.75 17.55
CA GLN A 63 -1.27 -1.08 18.68
C GLN A 63 0.13 -0.48 18.52
N VAL A 64 0.70 -0.55 17.30
CA VAL A 64 2.02 0.03 17.01
C VAL A 64 1.97 1.56 17.10
N MET A 65 0.93 2.19 16.56
CA MET A 65 0.77 3.66 16.62
C MET A 65 0.60 4.17 18.06
N GLU A 66 -0.15 3.45 18.88
CA GLU A 66 -0.33 3.74 20.31
C GLU A 66 0.99 3.58 21.08
N ALA A 67 1.71 2.48 20.87
CA ALA A 67 3.00 2.22 21.50
C ALA A 67 4.08 3.26 21.12
N MET A 68 3.99 3.83 19.91
CA MET A 68 4.86 4.92 19.46
C MET A 68 4.41 6.30 19.95
N HIS A 69 3.27 6.41 20.62
CA HIS A 69 2.61 7.68 20.97
C HIS A 69 2.49 8.61 19.74
N ALA A 70 2.10 8.04 18.60
CA ALA A 70 1.91 8.80 17.39
C ALA A 70 0.76 9.80 17.57
N PRO A 71 0.87 11.06 17.09
CA PRO A 71 -0.18 12.08 17.20
C PRO A 71 -1.29 11.83 16.18
N VAL A 72 -1.92 10.65 16.25
CA VAL A 72 -2.97 10.19 15.33
C VAL A 72 -4.09 9.57 16.15
N TYR A 73 -5.34 9.91 15.83
CA TYR A 73 -6.52 9.21 16.33
C TYR A 73 -7.32 8.63 15.16
N PHE A 74 -7.82 7.42 15.35
CA PHE A 74 -8.55 6.70 14.30
C PHE A 74 -10.07 6.86 14.48
N GLU A 75 -10.72 7.45 13.49
CA GLU A 75 -12.18 7.44 13.35
C GLU A 75 -12.58 6.14 12.63
N LYS A 76 -13.06 5.14 13.37
CA LYS A 76 -13.36 3.80 12.83
C LYS A 76 -14.74 3.74 12.19
N TYR A 77 -14.79 3.16 10.99
CA TYR A 77 -16.03 2.85 10.28
C TYR A 77 -16.04 1.39 9.84
N GLU A 78 -17.04 0.64 10.28
CA GLU A 78 -17.23 -0.75 9.88
C GLU A 78 -17.94 -0.80 8.53
N ILE A 79 -17.18 -1.19 7.50
CA ILE A 79 -17.65 -1.30 6.12
C ILE A 79 -17.23 -2.67 5.62
N HIS A 80 -18.17 -3.36 4.98
CA HIS A 80 -17.98 -4.69 4.44
C HIS A 80 -18.12 -4.69 2.92
N GLY A 81 -17.36 -5.57 2.27
CA GLY A 81 -17.26 -5.69 0.82
C GLY A 81 -18.55 -6.11 0.10
N ASP A 82 -19.51 -6.67 0.84
CA ASP A 82 -20.83 -7.10 0.37
C ASP A 82 -21.88 -5.98 0.36
N MET A 83 -21.55 -4.82 0.94
CA MET A 83 -22.42 -3.64 0.91
C MET A 83 -22.57 -3.12 -0.53
N LYS A 84 -23.75 -2.58 -0.85
CA LYS A 84 -24.04 -2.07 -2.19
C LYS A 84 -23.31 -0.77 -2.50
N THR A 85 -23.13 0.09 -1.50
CA THR A 85 -22.55 1.41 -1.62
C THR A 85 -21.81 1.78 -0.34
N VAL A 86 -20.77 2.61 -0.48
CA VAL A 86 -20.09 3.22 0.67
C VAL A 86 -21.07 4.16 1.41
N PRO A 87 -21.20 4.06 2.75
CA PRO A 87 -22.01 4.99 3.52
C PRO A 87 -21.52 6.45 3.38
N PRO A 88 -22.44 7.43 3.27
CA PRO A 88 -22.07 8.84 3.04
C PRO A 88 -21.22 9.42 4.19
N GLU A 89 -21.49 9.01 5.43
CA GLU A 89 -20.72 9.39 6.62
C GLU A 89 -19.22 9.05 6.53
N VAL A 90 -18.89 7.95 5.86
CA VAL A 90 -17.50 7.53 5.63
C VAL A 90 -16.85 8.46 4.62
N MET A 91 -17.55 8.76 3.53
CA MET A 91 -17.07 9.67 2.50
C MET A 91 -16.84 11.07 3.08
N GLU A 92 -17.76 11.55 3.91
CA GLU A 92 -17.62 12.82 4.63
C GLU A 92 -16.40 12.81 5.57
N SER A 93 -16.19 11.74 6.34
CA SER A 93 -15.00 11.59 7.18
C SER A 93 -13.71 11.61 6.37
N ILE A 94 -13.65 10.89 5.25
CA ILE A 94 -12.47 10.89 4.36
C ILE A 94 -12.25 12.29 3.77
N HIS A 95 -13.30 12.98 3.34
CA HIS A 95 -13.19 14.35 2.82
C HIS A 95 -12.76 15.35 3.89
N LYS A 96 -13.16 15.18 5.15
CA LYS A 96 -12.75 16.00 6.29
C LYS A 96 -11.28 15.74 6.65
N ASN A 97 -10.91 14.48 6.82
CA ASN A 97 -9.61 14.06 7.35
C ASN A 97 -8.50 14.04 6.29
N LYS A 98 -8.87 13.91 5.01
CA LYS A 98 -7.99 13.78 3.82
C LYS A 98 -7.13 12.52 3.79
N VAL A 99 -7.13 11.72 4.84
CA VAL A 99 -6.33 10.51 4.98
C VAL A 99 -7.24 9.38 5.47
N CYS A 100 -7.12 8.24 4.81
CA CYS A 100 -7.84 7.03 5.18
C CYS A 100 -6.87 5.84 5.18
N LEU A 101 -6.89 5.06 6.25
CA LEU A 101 -6.28 3.75 6.32
C LEU A 101 -7.38 2.70 6.16
N LYS A 102 -7.20 1.76 5.23
CA LYS A 102 -8.20 0.71 4.99
C LYS A 102 -7.58 -0.67 4.92
N GLY A 103 -8.28 -1.66 5.47
CA GLY A 103 -8.05 -3.07 5.22
C GLY A 103 -8.58 -3.50 3.84
N GLY A 104 -8.44 -4.80 3.56
CA GLY A 104 -8.97 -5.40 2.33
C GLY A 104 -10.49 -5.49 2.38
N LEU A 105 -11.19 -4.96 1.38
CA LEU A 105 -12.63 -5.16 1.22
C LEU A 105 -12.86 -6.27 0.21
N SER A 106 -13.63 -7.29 0.60
CA SER A 106 -13.99 -8.39 -0.29
C SER A 106 -14.76 -7.85 -1.49
N THR A 107 -14.63 -8.48 -2.65
CA THR A 107 -15.44 -8.13 -3.82
C THR A 107 -16.09 -9.41 -4.32
N PRO A 108 -17.43 -9.51 -4.30
CA PRO A 108 -18.11 -10.71 -4.79
C PRO A 108 -17.78 -10.94 -6.27
N VAL A 109 -17.49 -12.19 -6.60
CA VAL A 109 -17.17 -12.63 -7.97
C VAL A 109 -18.46 -13.15 -8.58
N GLY A 110 -18.91 -12.60 -9.72
CA GLY A 110 -20.15 -13.06 -10.36
C GLY A 110 -20.95 -12.05 -11.19
N GLY A 111 -20.46 -10.82 -11.37
CA GLY A 111 -21.15 -9.79 -12.16
C GLY A 111 -22.31 -9.11 -11.41
N GLY A 112 -22.69 -7.92 -11.86
CA GLY A 112 -23.87 -7.20 -11.37
C GLY A 112 -23.67 -6.21 -10.20
N VAL A 113 -22.50 -6.17 -9.56
CA VAL A 113 -22.19 -5.16 -8.53
C VAL A 113 -20.86 -4.47 -8.79
N ASN A 114 -20.85 -3.15 -8.70
CA ASN A 114 -19.63 -2.35 -8.73
C ASN A 114 -18.85 -2.60 -7.44
N SER A 115 -17.57 -2.95 -7.55
CA SER A 115 -16.71 -3.14 -6.37
C SER A 115 -16.65 -1.87 -5.54
N LEU A 116 -16.88 -1.96 -4.23
CA LEU A 116 -16.71 -0.83 -3.30
C LEU A 116 -15.30 -0.23 -3.36
N ASN A 117 -14.29 -1.06 -3.65
CA ASN A 117 -12.92 -0.59 -3.86
C ASN A 117 -12.81 0.35 -5.07
N VAL A 118 -13.53 0.05 -6.15
CA VAL A 118 -13.56 0.88 -7.37
C VAL A 118 -14.41 2.13 -7.12
N GLN A 119 -15.54 2.00 -6.42
CA GLN A 119 -16.37 3.13 -6.03
C GLN A 119 -15.57 4.18 -5.25
N LEU A 120 -14.87 3.76 -4.17
CA LEU A 120 -14.03 4.65 -3.37
C LEU A 120 -12.99 5.39 -4.22
N ARG A 121 -12.33 4.69 -5.15
CA ARG A 121 -11.30 5.30 -6.02
C ARG A 121 -11.88 6.34 -6.97
N LYS A 122 -13.06 6.07 -7.54
CA LYS A 122 -13.74 6.98 -8.46
C LYS A 122 -14.30 8.21 -7.73
N GLU A 123 -15.01 8.01 -6.63
CA GLU A 123 -15.64 9.11 -5.89
C GLU A 123 -14.62 10.04 -5.23
N LEU A 124 -13.49 9.50 -4.76
CA LEU A 124 -12.41 10.29 -4.16
C LEU A 124 -11.37 10.79 -5.18
N ASP A 125 -11.56 10.53 -6.48
CA ASP A 125 -10.59 10.84 -7.56
C ASP A 125 -9.16 10.37 -7.23
N LEU A 126 -9.02 9.14 -6.68
CA LEU A 126 -7.72 8.52 -6.34
C LEU A 126 -7.04 7.97 -7.59
N TYR A 127 -6.56 8.88 -8.44
CA TYR A 127 -6.05 8.60 -9.78
C TYR A 127 -4.74 7.81 -9.85
N ALA A 128 -3.93 7.80 -8.78
CA ALA A 128 -2.63 7.13 -8.75
C ALA A 128 -2.54 6.10 -7.61
N SER A 129 -2.10 4.90 -7.96
CA SER A 129 -1.71 3.85 -7.02
C SER A 129 -0.19 3.68 -7.08
N LEU A 130 0.44 3.70 -5.90
CA LEU A 130 1.87 3.49 -5.74
C LEU A 130 2.09 2.16 -5.03
N VAL A 131 2.94 1.31 -5.59
CA VAL A 131 3.34 0.03 -4.97
C VAL A 131 4.86 -0.05 -4.93
N ASN A 132 5.39 -0.18 -3.72
CA ASN A 132 6.82 -0.33 -3.48
C ASN A 132 7.17 -1.81 -3.40
N CYS A 133 8.00 -2.26 -4.33
CA CYS A 133 8.49 -3.62 -4.41
C CYS A 133 9.98 -3.59 -4.07
N CYS A 134 10.35 -3.99 -2.86
CA CYS A 134 11.74 -4.07 -2.44
C CYS A 134 12.04 -5.37 -1.69
N ASN A 135 13.29 -5.83 -1.74
CA ASN A 135 13.73 -6.94 -0.91
C ASN A 135 13.80 -6.51 0.57
N LEU A 136 13.25 -7.33 1.46
CA LEU A 136 13.38 -7.13 2.89
C LEU A 136 14.66 -7.83 3.41
N PRO A 137 15.48 -7.15 4.23
CA PRO A 137 16.65 -7.77 4.86
C PRO A 137 16.23 -9.01 5.67
N GLY A 138 16.94 -10.12 5.47
CA GLY A 138 16.68 -11.38 6.17
C GLY A 138 15.59 -12.26 5.57
N LEU A 139 14.90 -11.83 4.51
CA LEU A 139 13.92 -12.65 3.79
C LEU A 139 14.53 -13.16 2.46
N PRO A 140 14.92 -14.45 2.37
CA PRO A 140 15.50 -14.98 1.14
C PRO A 140 14.46 -15.06 0.03
N THR A 141 14.79 -14.51 -1.13
CA THR A 141 13.96 -14.51 -2.34
C THR A 141 14.77 -14.98 -3.56
N ARG A 142 14.08 -15.33 -4.65
CA ARG A 142 14.75 -15.76 -5.90
C ARG A 142 15.64 -14.67 -6.52
N HIS A 143 15.21 -13.42 -6.41
CA HIS A 143 15.90 -12.25 -6.96
C HIS A 143 16.42 -11.38 -5.81
N ASN A 144 17.62 -10.82 -5.98
CA ASN A 144 18.27 -9.90 -5.05
C ASN A 144 18.28 -8.49 -5.64
N ASP A 145 18.53 -7.49 -4.79
CA ASP A 145 18.69 -6.07 -5.16
C ASP A 145 17.51 -5.47 -5.96
N VAL A 146 16.28 -5.90 -5.62
CA VAL A 146 15.04 -5.33 -6.14
C VAL A 146 14.69 -4.09 -5.33
N ASP A 147 14.59 -2.95 -6.00
CA ASP A 147 14.05 -1.69 -5.48
C ASP A 147 13.28 -0.97 -6.61
N ILE A 148 12.00 -1.27 -6.71
CA ILE A 148 11.13 -0.80 -7.81
C ILE A 148 9.89 -0.14 -7.21
N VAL A 149 9.49 0.99 -7.78
CA VAL A 149 8.20 1.63 -7.49
C VAL A 149 7.31 1.53 -8.73
N VAL A 150 6.16 0.88 -8.57
CA VAL A 150 5.14 0.79 -9.62
C VAL A 150 4.14 1.93 -9.42
N VAL A 151 4.06 2.81 -10.40
CA VAL A 151 3.03 3.87 -10.46
C VAL A 151 1.97 3.44 -11.46
N ARG A 152 0.74 3.27 -10.98
CA ARG A 152 -0.40 2.80 -11.77
C ARG A 152 -1.55 3.80 -11.76
N GLU A 153 -2.13 4.04 -12.92
CA GLU A 153 -3.39 4.80 -13.06
C GLU A 153 -4.56 3.93 -12.53
N ASN A 154 -5.49 4.54 -11.79
CA ASN A 154 -6.39 3.81 -10.89
C ASN A 154 -7.87 4.22 -11.00
N THR A 155 -8.22 5.06 -11.97
CA THR A 155 -9.57 5.61 -12.20
C THR A 155 -10.20 5.16 -13.52
N GLU A 156 -9.41 4.96 -14.57
CA GLU A 156 -9.86 4.76 -15.95
C GLU A 156 -9.37 3.41 -16.53
N GLY A 157 -9.41 3.27 -17.86
CA GLY A 157 -8.96 2.09 -18.57
C GLY A 157 -9.83 0.87 -18.30
N GLU A 158 -9.25 -0.18 -17.73
CA GLU A 158 -9.96 -1.42 -17.40
C GLU A 158 -11.02 -1.21 -16.30
N TYR A 159 -10.87 -0.15 -15.49
CA TYR A 159 -11.84 0.19 -14.46
C TYR A 159 -13.04 0.98 -14.98
N ALA A 160 -13.13 1.24 -16.30
CA ALA A 160 -14.31 1.84 -16.90
C ALA A 160 -15.57 0.98 -16.66
N GLY A 161 -15.42 -0.36 -16.68
CA GLY A 161 -16.52 -1.30 -16.42
C GLY A 161 -17.63 -1.24 -17.48
N LEU A 162 -17.29 -0.83 -18.70
CA LEU A 162 -18.22 -0.72 -19.81
C LEU A 162 -18.16 -2.01 -20.62
N GLU A 163 -19.08 -2.91 -20.35
CA GLU A 163 -19.16 -4.21 -21.01
C GLU A 163 -20.57 -4.43 -21.52
N HIS A 164 -20.68 -4.94 -22.75
CA HIS A 164 -21.96 -5.37 -23.32
C HIS A 164 -21.80 -6.65 -24.11
N GLU A 165 -22.91 -7.36 -24.27
CA GLU A 165 -23.00 -8.51 -25.17
C GLU A 165 -23.61 -8.03 -26.49
N VAL A 166 -22.83 -8.06 -27.57
CA VAL A 166 -23.29 -7.57 -28.89
C VAL A 166 -24.24 -8.57 -29.53
N VAL A 167 -23.90 -9.85 -29.42
CA VAL A 167 -24.71 -11.00 -29.81
C VAL A 167 -24.46 -12.12 -28.80
N PRO A 168 -25.38 -13.09 -28.62
CA PRO A 168 -25.20 -14.19 -27.68
C PRO A 168 -23.84 -14.88 -27.84
N GLY A 169 -23.01 -14.86 -26.80
CA GLY A 169 -21.66 -15.42 -26.77
C GLY A 169 -20.52 -14.48 -27.20
N VAL A 170 -20.81 -13.23 -27.59
CA VAL A 170 -19.80 -12.23 -27.96
C VAL A 170 -19.90 -11.02 -27.03
N VAL A 171 -18.95 -10.95 -26.10
CA VAL A 171 -18.83 -9.86 -25.14
C VAL A 171 -17.76 -8.88 -25.60
N GLU A 172 -18.12 -7.60 -25.63
CA GLU A 172 -17.20 -6.49 -25.87
C GLU A 172 -16.97 -5.73 -24.55
N SER A 173 -15.71 -5.40 -24.28
CA SER A 173 -15.30 -4.58 -23.13
C SER A 173 -14.61 -3.32 -23.65
N LEU A 174 -15.17 -2.15 -23.32
CA LEU A 174 -14.72 -0.86 -23.80
C LEU A 174 -13.75 -0.24 -22.79
N LYS A 175 -12.50 -0.12 -23.21
CA LYS A 175 -11.45 0.57 -22.46
C LYS A 175 -11.40 2.05 -22.86
N ILE A 176 -11.59 2.94 -21.88
CA ILE A 176 -11.49 4.38 -22.11
C ILE A 176 -10.16 4.91 -21.53
N ASN A 177 -9.32 5.46 -22.40
CA ASN A 177 -8.01 6.03 -22.05
C ASN A 177 -7.86 7.46 -22.61
N PRO A 178 -8.48 8.48 -21.99
CA PRO A 178 -8.33 9.87 -22.41
C PRO A 178 -6.90 10.37 -22.12
N GLN A 179 -6.12 10.61 -23.18
CA GLN A 179 -4.71 11.03 -23.11
C GLN A 179 -4.46 12.24 -22.19
N LYS A 180 -5.44 13.16 -22.11
CA LYS A 180 -5.35 14.40 -21.32
C LYS A 180 -5.24 14.14 -19.81
N TYR A 181 -5.89 13.11 -19.28
CA TYR A 181 -5.92 12.82 -17.84
C TYR A 181 -4.68 12.07 -17.39
N ILE A 182 -4.29 11.01 -18.12
CA ILE A 182 -3.12 10.18 -17.80
C ILE A 182 -1.82 11.00 -17.85
N ARG A 183 -1.64 11.84 -18.87
CA ARG A 183 -0.41 12.61 -19.07
C ARG A 183 -0.21 13.67 -17.99
N LYS A 184 -1.25 14.47 -17.69
CA LYS A 184 -1.15 15.54 -16.70
C LYS A 184 -1.14 15.07 -15.26
N ARG A 185 -1.91 14.02 -14.92
CA ARG A 185 -2.08 13.62 -13.52
C ARG A 185 -1.04 12.62 -13.05
N VAL A 186 -0.67 11.65 -13.89
CA VAL A 186 0.22 10.56 -13.50
C VAL A 186 1.64 10.78 -14.02
N LEU A 187 1.81 11.08 -15.31
CA LEU A 187 3.14 11.19 -15.90
C LEU A 187 3.90 12.45 -15.47
N GLU A 188 3.24 13.60 -15.43
CA GLU A 188 3.86 14.87 -15.00
C GLU A 188 4.16 14.90 -13.49
N ARG A 189 3.40 14.19 -12.66
CA ARG A 189 3.66 14.07 -11.21
C ARG A 189 4.58 12.90 -10.84
N ARG A 190 4.91 12.02 -11.79
CA ARG A 190 5.85 10.90 -11.58
C ARG A 190 7.21 11.35 -11.02
N PRO A 191 7.83 12.44 -11.51
CA PRO A 191 9.09 12.94 -10.97
C PRO A 191 8.93 13.45 -9.53
N GLU A 192 7.81 14.07 -9.19
CA GLU A 192 7.52 14.57 -7.84
C GLU A 192 7.34 13.42 -6.86
N ALA A 193 6.55 12.41 -7.22
CA ALA A 193 6.37 11.21 -6.40
C ALA A 193 7.70 10.46 -6.18
N TYR A 194 8.55 10.37 -7.21
CA TYR A 194 9.89 9.80 -7.09
C TYR A 194 10.83 10.66 -6.20
N ARG A 195 10.73 11.98 -6.31
CA ARG A 195 11.54 12.93 -5.55
C ARG A 195 11.11 12.99 -4.08
N GLU A 196 9.82 12.85 -3.78
CA GLU A 196 9.32 12.66 -2.42
C GLU A 196 9.74 11.30 -1.87
N TYR A 197 9.65 10.22 -2.65
CA TYR A 197 10.15 8.91 -2.23
C TYR A 197 11.64 8.95 -1.83
N THR A 198 12.48 9.61 -2.65
CA THR A 198 13.91 9.79 -2.36
C THR A 198 14.18 10.70 -1.15
N ARG A 199 13.20 11.51 -0.70
CA ARG A 199 13.32 12.32 0.52
C ARG A 199 12.91 11.56 1.79
N VAL A 200 12.13 10.49 1.65
CA VAL A 200 11.58 9.70 2.76
C VAL A 200 12.49 8.50 3.10
N THR A 201 13.27 8.00 2.15
CA THR A 201 14.36 7.02 2.34
C THR A 201 15.71 7.68 2.56
#